data_AF-A0A0N9MYN1-F1
#
_entry.id   AF-A0A0N9MYN1-F1
#
_cell.length_a   1.000
_cell.length_b   1.000
_cell.length_c   1.000
_cell.angle_alpha   90.00
_cell.angle_beta   90.00
_cell.angle_gamma   90.00
#
_symmetry.space_group_name_H-M   'P 1'
#
loop_
_entity.id
_entity.type
_entity.pdbx_description
1 polymer ?
#
loop_
_entity_poly.entity_id
_entity_poly.type
_entity_poly.pdbx_seq_one_letter_code
_entity_poly.pdbx_strand_id
1 'polypeptide(L)'
;MVRAPPETQTQADDVFEDWSPPALDILWAIAQWYNGAVLERDDQRYHIGWHRPPDLQTLLGCSDTEWEQRYEDVFTDLQSPATSPTLVDDRHSGQSEESQPWLTEQYILRRKVRWTPTRSARTAMDTLFAGLFDDDLPQHQHEPDIGLGTDWDESLFHRTGVAVVAAVWRQQGRSHELYPGEQGQAQPDIRSTALDGTTWEAEVLTDHHDRTMPRSKFATFAERPERQHLWIFENRQTAFETLNRLHEASDVDCRIANAPFDTPENYSIQVGNRYLDQSHTDADYHCPGIDRIDTITGWYGRHYDAAARTRLATPPATTHS
;
A
#
# COMPACT_ATOMS: atom_id res chain seq x y z
N MET A 1 7.55 -17.88 15.62
CA MET A 1 8.41 -16.70 15.80
C MET A 1 9.27 -16.49 14.57
N VAL A 2 9.34 -15.26 14.08
CA VAL A 2 10.15 -14.84 12.94
C VAL A 2 11.57 -14.51 13.38
N ARG A 3 12.54 -14.92 12.58
CA ARG A 3 13.95 -14.53 12.69
C ARG A 3 14.42 -14.01 11.35
N ALA A 4 15.26 -12.98 11.35
CA ALA A 4 15.99 -12.60 10.14
C ALA A 4 16.89 -13.78 9.69
N PRO A 5 17.02 -14.03 8.38
CA PRO A 5 17.97 -15.01 7.86
C PRO A 5 19.41 -14.68 8.30
N PRO A 6 20.28 -15.69 8.54
CA PRO A 6 21.68 -15.45 8.90
C PRO A 6 22.45 -14.57 7.90
N GLU A 7 22.09 -14.65 6.63
CA GLU A 7 22.64 -13.86 5.53
C GLU A 7 22.43 -12.35 5.76
N THR A 8 21.31 -11.95 6.38
CA THR A 8 21.03 -10.56 6.75
C THR A 8 22.05 -10.03 7.74
N GLN A 9 22.46 -10.82 8.75
CA GLN A 9 23.47 -10.36 9.71
C GLN A 9 24.80 -10.06 9.01
N THR A 10 25.18 -10.90 8.04
CA THR A 10 26.41 -10.69 7.25
C THR A 10 26.31 -9.40 6.45
N GLN A 11 25.18 -9.16 5.76
CA GLN A 11 24.95 -7.92 5.02
C GLN A 11 24.92 -6.68 5.94
N ALA A 12 24.34 -6.80 7.12
CA ALA A 12 24.29 -5.71 8.10
C ALA A 12 25.69 -5.34 8.61
N ASP A 13 26.51 -6.34 8.91
CA ASP A 13 27.91 -6.17 9.33
C ASP A 13 28.76 -5.53 8.21
N ASP A 14 28.47 -5.85 6.95
CA ASP A 14 29.20 -5.32 5.78
C ASP A 14 28.81 -3.88 5.39
N VAL A 15 27.56 -3.47 5.63
CA VAL A 15 27.01 -2.22 5.06
C VAL A 15 26.76 -1.13 6.11
N PHE A 16 26.22 -1.48 7.26
CA PHE A 16 25.68 -0.48 8.19
C PHE A 16 26.40 -0.40 9.53
N GLU A 17 27.15 -1.45 9.90
CA GLU A 17 27.79 -1.64 11.22
C GLU A 17 26.74 -1.60 12.39
N ASP A 18 26.95 -2.38 13.46
CA ASP A 18 26.19 -2.29 14.73
C ASP A 18 24.66 -2.61 14.75
N TRP A 19 24.10 -3.37 13.79
CA TRP A 19 22.72 -3.85 13.91
C TRP A 19 22.60 -5.03 14.87
N SER A 20 21.80 -4.87 15.93
CA SER A 20 21.49 -5.97 16.84
C SER A 20 20.58 -7.03 16.17
N PRO A 21 20.74 -8.34 16.47
CA PRO A 21 19.86 -9.37 15.93
C PRO A 21 18.35 -9.12 16.16
N PRO A 22 17.89 -8.60 17.32
CA PRO A 22 16.48 -8.26 17.49
C PRO A 22 16.00 -7.11 16.58
N ALA A 23 16.87 -6.16 16.22
CA ALA A 23 16.52 -5.08 15.30
C ALA A 23 16.32 -5.63 13.88
N LEU A 24 17.19 -6.53 13.44
CA LEU A 24 17.05 -7.23 12.16
C LEU A 24 15.80 -8.11 12.13
N ASP A 25 15.48 -8.82 13.22
CA ASP A 25 14.23 -9.60 13.36
C ASP A 25 12.99 -8.70 13.17
N ILE A 26 12.98 -7.50 13.78
CA ILE A 26 11.90 -6.52 13.64
C ILE A 26 11.76 -6.06 12.18
N LEU A 27 12.85 -5.58 11.58
CA LEU A 27 12.84 -5.08 10.21
C LEU A 27 12.45 -6.18 9.21
N TRP A 28 12.90 -7.42 9.44
CA TRP A 28 12.55 -8.57 8.60
C TRP A 28 11.06 -8.93 8.70
N ALA A 29 10.48 -8.90 9.90
CA ALA A 29 9.05 -9.13 10.06
C ALA A 29 8.20 -8.04 9.37
N ILE A 30 8.65 -6.78 9.43
CA ILE A 30 8.04 -5.67 8.71
C ILE A 30 8.19 -5.87 7.20
N ALA A 31 9.38 -6.23 6.71
CA ALA A 31 9.64 -6.49 5.30
C ALA A 31 8.73 -7.60 4.75
N GLN A 32 8.59 -8.72 5.46
CA GLN A 32 7.67 -9.80 5.06
C GLN A 32 6.23 -9.30 4.91
N TRP A 33 5.72 -8.52 5.87
CA TRP A 33 4.39 -7.93 5.76
C TRP A 33 4.29 -6.96 4.56
N TYR A 34 5.31 -6.11 4.39
CA TYR A 34 5.42 -5.15 3.31
C TYR A 34 5.31 -5.80 1.93
N ASN A 35 5.93 -6.97 1.80
CA ASN A 35 6.01 -7.76 0.58
C ASN A 35 4.85 -8.74 0.39
N GLY A 36 3.79 -8.63 1.21
CA GLY A 36 2.62 -9.48 1.07
C GLY A 36 2.88 -10.95 1.43
N ALA A 37 3.90 -11.25 2.23
CA ALA A 37 4.06 -12.60 2.75
C ALA A 37 2.85 -12.98 3.62
N VAL A 38 2.33 -14.19 3.42
CA VAL A 38 1.28 -14.72 4.28
C VAL A 38 1.90 -15.19 5.60
N LEU A 39 1.53 -14.53 6.70
CA LEU A 39 2.04 -14.85 8.04
C LEU A 39 1.06 -15.76 8.77
N GLU A 40 1.52 -16.95 9.15
CA GLU A 40 0.72 -17.89 9.96
C GLU A 40 1.02 -17.70 11.46
N ARG A 41 0.02 -17.27 12.24
CA ARG A 41 0.14 -17.02 13.69
C ARG A 41 -1.14 -17.47 14.39
N ASP A 42 -1.02 -18.23 15.47
CA ASP A 42 -2.15 -18.65 16.31
C ASP A 42 -3.33 -19.21 15.51
N ASP A 43 -3.04 -20.13 14.57
CA ASP A 43 -4.01 -20.72 13.63
C ASP A 43 -4.73 -19.72 12.70
N GLN A 44 -4.23 -18.49 12.60
CA GLN A 44 -4.70 -17.44 11.70
C GLN A 44 -3.67 -17.13 10.61
N ARG A 45 -4.17 -16.70 9.44
CA ARG A 45 -3.35 -16.33 8.28
C ARG A 45 -3.48 -14.84 8.02
N TYR A 46 -2.43 -14.08 8.31
CA TYR A 46 -2.37 -12.63 8.10
C TYR A 46 -1.78 -12.30 6.74
N HIS A 47 -2.29 -11.24 6.11
CA HIS A 47 -1.82 -10.74 4.82
C HIS A 47 -2.25 -9.29 4.66
N ILE A 48 -1.38 -8.47 4.06
CA ILE A 48 -1.59 -7.03 3.88
C ILE A 48 -2.82 -6.69 3.03
N GLY A 49 -3.20 -7.55 2.09
CA GLY A 49 -4.36 -7.33 1.21
C GLY A 49 -5.74 -7.64 1.82
N TRP A 50 -5.81 -8.34 2.97
CA TRP A 50 -7.11 -8.70 3.56
C TRP A 50 -7.20 -8.51 5.08
N HIS A 51 -6.10 -8.18 5.76
CA HIS A 51 -6.10 -7.81 7.17
C HIS A 51 -5.58 -6.38 7.37
N ARG A 52 -6.09 -5.70 8.41
CA ARG A 52 -5.44 -4.48 8.91
C ARG A 52 -4.04 -4.85 9.43
N PRO A 53 -3.04 -3.96 9.30
CA PRO A 53 -1.71 -4.23 9.84
C PRO A 53 -1.76 -4.59 11.32
N PRO A 54 -1.26 -5.76 11.73
CA PRO A 54 -1.32 -6.19 13.12
C PRO A 54 -0.30 -5.40 13.96
N ASP A 55 -0.25 -5.63 15.27
CA ASP A 55 0.87 -5.13 16.09
C ASP A 55 2.17 -5.89 15.77
N LEU A 56 3.29 -5.32 16.20
CA LEU A 56 4.61 -5.88 15.89
C LEU A 56 4.85 -7.22 16.59
N GLN A 57 4.28 -7.44 17.78
CA GLN A 57 4.33 -8.72 18.48
C GLN A 57 3.71 -9.84 17.64
N THR A 58 2.54 -9.59 17.03
CA THR A 58 1.88 -10.53 16.11
C THR A 58 2.72 -10.77 14.85
N LEU A 59 3.30 -9.71 14.26
CA LEU A 59 4.20 -9.87 13.10
C LEU A 59 5.38 -10.78 13.42
N LEU A 60 6.04 -10.52 14.56
CA LEU A 60 7.15 -11.33 15.07
C LEU A 60 6.71 -12.74 15.49
N GLY A 61 5.44 -12.92 15.88
CA GLY A 61 4.93 -14.16 16.46
C GLY A 61 5.69 -14.52 17.73
N CYS A 62 5.85 -13.53 18.61
CA CYS A 62 6.52 -13.64 19.91
C CYS A 62 5.51 -13.48 21.06
N SER A 63 5.80 -14.09 22.20
CA SER A 63 5.01 -13.94 23.43
C SER A 63 5.25 -12.59 24.12
N ASP A 64 4.37 -12.21 25.06
CA ASP A 64 4.54 -11.00 25.88
C ASP A 64 5.89 -10.99 26.60
N THR A 65 6.29 -12.13 27.18
CA THR A 65 7.58 -12.25 27.87
C THR A 65 8.76 -12.06 26.92
N GLU A 66 8.68 -12.59 25.70
CA GLU A 66 9.74 -12.39 24.70
C GLU A 66 9.79 -10.95 24.19
N TRP A 67 8.62 -10.32 24.02
CA TRP A 67 8.55 -8.90 23.67
C TRP A 67 9.27 -8.03 24.70
N GLU A 68 8.88 -8.14 25.98
CA GLU A 68 9.45 -7.36 27.09
C GLU A 68 10.96 -7.60 27.24
N GLN A 69 11.43 -8.84 27.07
CA GLN A 69 12.83 -9.19 27.34
C GLN A 69 13.78 -8.95 26.16
N ARG A 70 13.28 -8.94 24.92
CA ARG A 70 14.13 -8.95 23.73
C ARG A 70 13.86 -7.81 22.77
N TYR A 71 12.61 -7.36 22.63
CA TYR A 71 12.21 -6.50 21.51
C TYR A 71 11.77 -5.10 21.93
N GLU A 72 11.22 -4.92 23.13
CA GLU A 72 10.62 -3.64 23.54
C GLU A 72 11.62 -2.48 23.54
N ASP A 73 12.79 -2.66 24.15
CA ASP A 73 13.85 -1.65 24.18
C ASP A 73 14.35 -1.34 22.76
N VAL A 74 14.61 -2.38 21.96
CA VAL A 74 15.09 -2.26 20.58
C VAL A 74 14.06 -1.57 19.68
N PHE A 75 12.78 -1.87 19.85
CA PHE A 75 11.71 -1.19 19.13
C PHE A 75 11.63 0.29 19.52
N THR A 76 11.81 0.61 20.79
CA THR A 76 11.86 1.99 21.29
C THR A 76 13.05 2.75 20.70
N ASP A 77 14.20 2.10 20.56
CA ASP A 77 15.38 2.68 19.91
C ASP A 77 15.12 2.95 18.42
N LEU A 78 14.47 2.02 17.70
CA LEU A 78 14.08 2.21 16.30
C LEU A 78 13.04 3.33 16.09
N GLN A 79 12.25 3.65 17.12
CA GLN A 79 11.31 4.77 17.11
C GLN A 79 11.94 6.09 17.57
N SER A 80 13.17 6.06 18.08
CA SER A 80 13.88 7.26 18.52
C SER A 80 14.63 7.90 17.36
N PRO A 81 14.72 9.25 17.29
CA PRO A 81 15.59 9.94 16.35
C PRO A 81 17.02 9.37 16.40
N ALA A 82 17.57 8.96 15.25
CA ALA A 82 18.89 8.34 15.21
C ALA A 82 19.97 9.26 15.82
N THR A 83 20.70 8.79 16.84
CA THR A 83 21.78 9.60 17.45
C THR A 83 23.04 9.68 16.59
N SER A 84 23.13 8.91 15.51
CA SER A 84 24.23 8.90 14.56
C SER A 84 23.68 8.93 13.13
N PRO A 85 24.22 9.78 12.23
CA PRO A 85 23.85 9.79 10.82
C PRO A 85 24.57 8.65 10.11
N THR A 86 24.19 7.41 10.37
CA THR A 86 24.68 6.28 9.58
C THR A 86 23.87 6.20 8.30
N LEU A 87 24.32 6.98 7.33
CA LEU A 87 24.13 6.81 5.88
C LEU A 87 22.67 6.75 5.38
N VAL A 88 22.11 7.92 5.11
CA VAL A 88 21.48 8.13 3.80
C VAL A 88 22.19 9.33 3.17
N ASP A 89 23.19 9.05 2.33
CA ASP A 89 23.84 10.09 1.50
C ASP A 89 22.85 10.47 0.39
N ASP A 90 21.82 11.23 0.75
CA ASP A 90 20.80 11.73 -0.17
C ASP A 90 21.39 12.92 -0.97
N ARG A 91 22.36 12.63 -1.86
CA ARG A 91 22.97 13.67 -2.73
C ARG A 91 22.00 14.31 -3.74
N HIS A 92 20.70 14.05 -3.64
CA HIS A 92 19.69 14.60 -4.54
C HIS A 92 18.70 15.56 -3.89
N SER A 93 18.75 15.81 -2.58
CA SER A 93 17.89 16.82 -1.96
C SER A 93 18.69 17.65 -0.94
N GLY A 94 18.82 18.95 -1.20
CA GLY A 94 19.55 19.88 -0.33
C GLY A 94 18.86 20.18 1.00
N GLN A 95 18.24 19.18 1.64
CA GLN A 95 17.68 19.28 2.98
C GLN A 95 18.61 18.52 3.92
N SER A 96 19.09 19.18 4.97
CA SER A 96 19.76 18.46 6.05
C SER A 96 18.70 17.55 6.70
N GLU A 97 18.81 16.24 6.50
CA GLU A 97 17.96 15.28 7.21
C GLU A 97 18.29 15.37 8.71
N GLU A 98 17.46 16.08 9.47
CA GLU A 98 17.37 15.84 10.91
C GLU A 98 17.17 14.34 11.12
N SER A 99 17.94 13.73 12.02
CA SER A 99 17.88 12.30 12.33
C SER A 99 16.44 11.81 12.50
N GLN A 100 15.86 11.24 11.45
CA GLN A 100 14.52 10.66 11.52
C GLN A 100 14.61 9.32 12.27
N PRO A 101 13.55 8.91 12.98
CA PRO A 101 13.46 7.55 13.46
C PRO A 101 13.41 6.56 12.29
N TRP A 102 13.80 5.31 12.53
CA TRP A 102 13.63 4.23 11.56
C TRP A 102 12.15 3.89 11.39
N LEU A 103 11.41 3.87 12.49
CA LEU A 103 9.99 3.52 12.51
C LEU A 103 9.15 4.70 12.99
N THR A 104 8.02 4.93 12.32
CA THR A 104 7.07 5.98 12.65
C THR A 104 5.65 5.42 12.78
N GLU A 105 4.74 6.30 13.19
CA GLU A 105 3.33 5.98 13.35
C GLU A 105 2.50 6.43 12.16
N GLN A 106 1.60 5.56 11.69
CA GLN A 106 0.56 5.91 10.72
C GLN A 106 -0.79 5.29 11.09
N TYR A 107 -1.87 5.91 10.62
CA TYR A 107 -3.24 5.38 10.78
C TYR A 107 -3.70 4.68 9.50
N ILE A 108 -3.50 3.37 9.40
CA ILE A 108 -3.84 2.56 8.23
C ILE A 108 -5.14 1.81 8.49
N LEU A 109 -6.12 1.95 7.59
CA LEU A 109 -7.43 1.28 7.70
C LEU A 109 -8.11 1.50 9.08
N ARG A 110 -8.03 2.73 9.61
CA ARG A 110 -8.54 3.15 10.94
C ARG A 110 -7.87 2.47 12.14
N ARG A 111 -6.69 1.87 11.95
CA ARG A 111 -5.86 1.31 13.01
C ARG A 111 -4.56 2.09 13.10
N LYS A 112 -4.15 2.41 14.34
CA LYS A 112 -2.83 3.00 14.64
C LYS A 112 -1.77 1.91 14.47
N VAL A 113 -0.81 2.14 13.59
CA VAL A 113 0.32 1.27 13.26
C VAL A 113 1.58 2.00 13.70
N ARG A 114 2.30 1.47 14.69
CA ARG A 114 3.45 2.15 15.32
C ARG A 114 4.81 1.80 14.69
N TRP A 115 4.81 0.89 13.72
CA TRP A 115 6.02 0.30 13.16
C TRP A 115 6.19 0.62 11.68
N THR A 116 5.52 1.65 11.16
CA THR A 116 5.64 1.98 9.72
C THR A 116 7.06 2.44 9.42
N PRO A 117 7.79 1.82 8.47
CA PRO A 117 9.15 2.24 8.17
C PRO A 117 9.17 3.62 7.50
N THR A 118 10.10 4.48 7.91
CA THR A 118 10.40 5.75 7.22
C THR A 118 11.06 5.49 5.87
N ARG A 119 11.25 6.53 5.05
CA ARG A 119 11.92 6.36 3.74
C ARG A 119 13.32 5.78 3.90
N SER A 120 14.12 6.38 4.78
CA SER A 120 15.47 5.91 5.14
C SER A 120 15.46 4.44 5.60
N ALA A 121 14.45 4.04 6.39
CA ALA A 121 14.29 2.65 6.79
C ALA A 121 13.99 1.72 5.63
N ARG A 122 13.12 2.10 4.70
CA ARG A 122 12.83 1.28 3.52
C ARG A 122 14.06 1.15 2.62
N THR A 123 14.84 2.22 2.44
CA THR A 123 16.11 2.17 1.70
C THR A 123 17.13 1.24 2.36
N ALA A 124 17.26 1.27 3.68
CA ALA A 124 18.16 0.35 4.38
C ALA A 124 17.65 -1.10 4.32
N MET A 125 16.34 -1.31 4.49
CA MET A 125 15.72 -2.63 4.36
C MET A 125 15.93 -3.22 2.97
N ASP A 126 15.86 -2.41 1.91
CA ASP A 126 16.19 -2.84 0.54
C ASP A 126 17.61 -3.38 0.46
N THR A 127 18.56 -2.68 1.07
CA THR A 127 19.96 -3.12 1.07
C THR A 127 20.19 -4.36 1.96
N LEU A 128 19.56 -4.42 3.13
CA LEU A 128 19.69 -5.51 4.12
C LEU A 128 19.03 -6.82 3.70
N PHE A 129 18.05 -6.74 2.80
CA PHE A 129 17.25 -7.89 2.40
C PHE A 129 17.25 -8.13 0.89
N ALA A 130 18.17 -7.48 0.18
CA ALA A 130 18.36 -7.65 -1.25
C ALA A 130 18.53 -9.13 -1.61
N GLY A 131 17.75 -9.61 -2.59
CA GLY A 131 17.78 -10.99 -3.06
C GLY A 131 17.11 -12.03 -2.16
N LEU A 132 16.78 -11.71 -0.90
CA LEU A 132 16.18 -12.68 0.04
C LEU A 132 14.71 -12.97 -0.26
N PHE A 133 14.07 -12.12 -1.05
CA PHE A 133 12.70 -12.29 -1.48
C PHE A 133 12.59 -12.70 -2.95
N ASP A 134 13.71 -12.80 -3.67
CA ASP A 134 13.72 -13.14 -5.09
C ASP A 134 13.62 -14.68 -5.28
N ASP A 135 14.17 -15.47 -4.34
CA ASP A 135 14.28 -16.93 -4.50
C ASP A 135 13.83 -17.79 -3.28
N ASP A 136 13.77 -17.25 -2.05
CA ASP A 136 13.77 -18.08 -0.82
C ASP A 136 12.50 -18.08 0.05
N LEU A 137 11.44 -17.32 -0.29
CA LEU A 137 10.15 -17.52 0.37
C LEU A 137 9.41 -18.69 -0.30
N PRO A 138 8.75 -19.59 0.47
CA PRO A 138 8.00 -20.68 -0.12
C PRO A 138 7.02 -20.15 -1.18
N GLN A 139 6.99 -20.74 -2.38
CA GLN A 139 6.14 -20.32 -3.52
C GLN A 139 4.64 -20.10 -3.19
N HIS A 140 4.13 -20.60 -2.06
CA HIS A 140 2.75 -20.37 -1.60
C HIS A 140 2.58 -19.09 -0.76
N GLN A 141 3.66 -18.46 -0.33
CA GLN A 141 3.72 -17.17 0.35
C GLN A 141 3.97 -16.02 -0.64
N HIS A 142 4.45 -16.34 -1.84
CA HIS A 142 4.37 -15.46 -2.99
C HIS A 142 2.95 -15.48 -3.54
N GLU A 143 2.33 -14.31 -3.72
CA GLU A 143 1.51 -14.18 -4.92
C GLU A 143 2.51 -14.26 -6.09
N PRO A 144 2.40 -15.24 -7.00
CA PRO A 144 3.47 -15.64 -7.92
C PRO A 144 3.91 -14.55 -8.93
N ASP A 145 3.27 -13.38 -8.89
CA ASP A 145 3.58 -12.22 -9.72
C ASP A 145 4.05 -11.00 -8.90
N ILE A 146 4.26 -11.16 -7.58
CA ILE A 146 4.46 -10.04 -6.66
C ILE A 146 5.37 -10.46 -5.50
N GLY A 147 6.63 -10.06 -5.59
CA GLY A 147 7.58 -10.22 -4.51
C GLY A 147 8.90 -9.59 -4.89
N LEU A 148 8.95 -8.26 -4.77
CA LEU A 148 10.11 -7.36 -4.87
C LEU A 148 10.77 -7.10 -6.23
N GLY A 149 11.00 -5.81 -6.50
CA GLY A 149 11.77 -5.39 -7.67
C GLY A 149 11.25 -4.16 -8.39
N THR A 150 11.02 -3.02 -7.70
CA THR A 150 11.22 -1.69 -8.33
C THR A 150 11.10 -0.49 -7.40
N ASP A 151 10.29 -0.51 -6.33
CA ASP A 151 10.08 0.73 -5.57
C ASP A 151 9.79 0.55 -4.06
N TRP A 152 10.86 0.54 -3.25
CA TRP A 152 10.78 0.69 -1.78
C TRP A 152 10.54 2.14 -1.33
N ASP A 153 10.49 3.13 -2.24
CA ASP A 153 10.10 4.50 -1.87
C ASP A 153 8.59 4.60 -1.60
N GLU A 154 7.76 3.67 -2.11
CA GLU A 154 6.34 3.60 -1.79
C GLU A 154 6.11 3.47 -0.29
N SER A 155 4.99 3.99 0.23
CA SER A 155 4.64 3.93 1.66
C SER A 155 3.88 2.64 2.02
N LEU A 156 3.87 2.25 3.30
CA LEU A 156 3.06 1.12 3.78
C LEU A 156 1.57 1.32 3.45
N PHE A 157 1.11 2.57 3.47
CA PHE A 157 -0.26 2.93 3.13
C PHE A 157 -0.56 2.64 1.65
N HIS A 158 0.35 3.02 0.75
CA HIS A 158 0.23 2.74 -0.68
C HIS A 158 0.22 1.23 -0.93
N ARG A 159 1.19 0.50 -0.38
CA ARG A 159 1.27 -0.96 -0.49
C ARG A 159 0.03 -1.68 0.04
N THR A 160 -0.53 -1.18 1.14
CA THR A 160 -1.82 -1.67 1.65
C THR A 160 -2.94 -1.44 0.64
N GLY A 161 -3.03 -0.26 0.03
CA GLY A 161 -4.02 0.02 -1.01
C GLY A 161 -3.92 -0.94 -2.19
N VAL A 162 -2.72 -1.12 -2.72
CA VAL A 162 -2.44 -2.01 -3.86
C VAL A 162 -2.86 -3.45 -3.53
N ALA A 163 -2.37 -4.00 -2.42
CA ALA A 163 -2.66 -5.37 -2.03
C ALA A 163 -4.15 -5.59 -1.74
N VAL A 164 -4.87 -4.61 -1.17
CA VAL A 164 -6.31 -4.73 -0.92
C VAL A 164 -7.07 -4.79 -2.23
N VAL A 165 -6.73 -3.97 -3.23
CA VAL A 165 -7.38 -4.03 -4.55
C VAL A 165 -7.12 -5.37 -5.23
N ALA A 166 -5.86 -5.83 -5.26
CA ALA A 166 -5.48 -7.13 -5.82
C ALA A 166 -6.26 -8.28 -5.18
N ALA A 167 -6.29 -8.33 -3.84
CA ALA A 167 -6.99 -9.37 -3.11
C ALA A 167 -8.51 -9.38 -3.36
N VAL A 168 -9.13 -8.21 -3.50
CA VAL A 168 -10.55 -8.09 -3.86
C VAL A 168 -10.82 -8.60 -5.27
N TRP A 169 -10.01 -8.21 -6.25
CA TRP A 169 -10.16 -8.68 -7.63
C TRP A 169 -9.92 -10.18 -7.76
N ARG A 170 -8.93 -10.72 -7.03
CA ARG A 170 -8.71 -12.16 -6.93
C ARG A 170 -9.93 -12.90 -6.38
N GLN A 171 -10.58 -12.38 -5.33
CA GLN A 171 -11.81 -12.97 -4.78
C GLN A 171 -13.00 -12.92 -5.75
N GLN A 172 -13.01 -11.95 -6.66
CA GLN A 172 -14.00 -11.86 -7.75
C GLN A 172 -13.69 -12.83 -8.91
N GLY A 173 -12.64 -13.65 -8.80
CA GLY A 173 -12.24 -14.60 -9.85
C GLY A 173 -11.52 -13.94 -11.03
N ARG A 174 -11.01 -12.72 -10.85
CA ARG A 174 -10.32 -11.97 -11.90
C ARG A 174 -8.84 -12.36 -11.93
N SER A 175 -8.24 -12.39 -13.12
CA SER A 175 -6.78 -12.35 -13.23
C SER A 175 -6.30 -10.96 -12.85
N HIS A 176 -5.09 -10.84 -12.32
CA HIS A 176 -4.48 -9.54 -12.07
C HIS A 176 -2.97 -9.62 -12.25
N GLU A 177 -2.37 -8.48 -12.52
CA GLU A 177 -0.94 -8.24 -12.71
C GLU A 177 -0.62 -6.94 -11.95
N LEU A 178 0.38 -6.95 -11.07
CA LEU A 178 0.85 -5.71 -10.44
C LEU A 178 1.92 -5.03 -11.28
N TYR A 179 1.96 -3.70 -11.19
CA TYR A 179 2.92 -2.83 -11.86
C TYR A 179 3.15 -3.21 -13.35
N PRO A 180 2.07 -3.32 -14.15
CA PRO A 180 2.15 -3.83 -15.51
C PRO A 180 2.78 -2.82 -16.50
N GLY A 181 3.92 -3.19 -17.08
CA GLY A 181 4.55 -2.50 -18.21
C GLY A 181 6.07 -2.38 -18.10
N GLU A 182 6.69 -1.49 -18.88
CA GLU A 182 8.14 -1.23 -18.91
C GLU A 182 8.54 -0.05 -18.00
N GLN A 183 9.66 -0.15 -17.29
CA GLN A 183 10.18 0.95 -16.46
C GLN A 183 10.29 2.28 -17.23
N GLY A 184 9.87 3.38 -16.61
CA GLY A 184 9.97 4.73 -17.18
C GLY A 184 8.72 5.24 -17.90
N GLN A 185 7.63 4.46 -17.95
CA GLN A 185 6.32 4.92 -18.42
C GLN A 185 5.32 5.03 -17.26
N ALA A 186 4.40 6.00 -17.34
CA ALA A 186 3.28 6.10 -16.40
C ALA A 186 2.39 4.86 -16.52
N GLN A 187 2.29 4.09 -15.43
CA GLN A 187 1.59 2.82 -15.38
C GLN A 187 0.62 2.77 -14.20
N PRO A 188 -0.48 2.00 -14.32
CA PRO A 188 -1.29 1.69 -13.16
C PRO A 188 -0.51 0.82 -12.20
N ASP A 189 -0.88 0.84 -10.93
CA ASP A 189 -0.28 -0.07 -9.95
C ASP A 189 -0.80 -1.50 -10.13
N ILE A 190 -2.01 -1.66 -10.70
CA ILE A 190 -2.66 -2.97 -10.91
C ILE A 190 -3.43 -2.98 -12.22
N ARG A 191 -3.32 -4.06 -12.99
CA ARG A 191 -4.25 -4.38 -14.08
C ARG A 191 -4.98 -5.69 -13.79
N SER A 192 -6.24 -5.79 -14.18
CA SER A 192 -7.04 -6.99 -14.00
C SER A 192 -8.05 -7.20 -15.13
N THR A 193 -8.17 -8.43 -15.60
CA THR A 193 -9.23 -8.81 -16.56
C THR A 193 -10.39 -9.47 -15.82
N ALA A 194 -11.58 -8.89 -15.93
CA ALA A 194 -12.81 -9.45 -15.38
C ALA A 194 -13.28 -10.68 -16.18
N LEU A 195 -14.20 -11.46 -15.59
CA LEU A 195 -14.71 -12.70 -16.20
C LEU A 195 -15.45 -12.48 -17.53
N ASP A 196 -16.01 -11.29 -17.73
CA ASP A 196 -16.67 -10.87 -18.98
C ASP A 196 -15.67 -10.33 -20.03
N GLY A 197 -14.37 -10.33 -19.71
CA GLY A 197 -13.30 -9.84 -20.58
C GLY A 197 -12.98 -8.36 -20.40
N THR A 198 -13.70 -7.61 -19.55
CA THR A 198 -13.41 -6.19 -19.31
C THR A 198 -12.09 -6.01 -18.56
N THR A 199 -11.20 -5.20 -19.12
CA THR A 199 -9.94 -4.82 -18.46
C THR A 199 -10.16 -3.64 -17.53
N TRP A 200 -9.74 -3.79 -16.27
CA TRP A 200 -9.62 -2.69 -15.33
C TRP A 200 -8.16 -2.41 -15.01
N GLU A 201 -7.84 -1.14 -14.82
CA GLU A 201 -6.57 -0.65 -14.30
C GLU A 201 -6.87 0.14 -13.02
N ALA A 202 -6.07 -0.04 -11.98
CA ALA A 202 -6.21 0.68 -10.73
C ALA A 202 -4.93 1.43 -10.38
N GLU A 203 -5.13 2.61 -9.82
CA GLU A 203 -4.10 3.52 -9.36
C GLU A 203 -4.33 3.88 -7.90
N VAL A 204 -3.30 3.77 -7.07
CA VAL A 204 -3.33 4.04 -5.64
C VAL A 204 -2.56 5.31 -5.34
N LEU A 205 -3.27 6.38 -5.02
CA LEU A 205 -2.68 7.64 -4.62
C LEU A 205 -2.70 7.84 -3.11
N THR A 206 -1.51 7.87 -2.52
CA THR A 206 -1.30 8.37 -1.15
C THR A 206 -0.69 9.76 -1.16
N ASP A 207 -0.72 10.49 -0.05
CA ASP A 207 -0.16 11.84 0.02
C ASP A 207 1.36 11.82 -0.21
N HIS A 208 1.75 11.88 -1.49
CA HIS A 208 3.12 12.05 -1.94
C HIS A 208 3.32 13.52 -2.31
N HIS A 209 4.52 14.05 -2.02
CA HIS A 209 4.87 15.43 -2.35
C HIS A 209 4.92 15.70 -3.87
N ASP A 210 4.91 14.66 -4.71
CA ASP A 210 4.85 14.81 -6.15
C ASP A 210 3.40 14.97 -6.66
N ARG A 211 3.02 16.25 -6.81
CA ARG A 211 1.71 16.65 -7.33
C ARG A 211 1.60 16.56 -8.86
N THR A 212 2.69 16.23 -9.57
CA THR A 212 2.73 16.16 -11.04
C THR A 212 2.42 14.76 -11.57
N MET A 213 2.77 13.72 -10.81
CA MET A 213 2.55 12.32 -11.18
C MET A 213 1.07 11.99 -11.51
N PRO A 214 0.06 12.41 -10.73
CA PRO A 214 -1.35 12.11 -11.05
C PRO A 214 -1.80 12.60 -12.42
N ARG A 215 -1.28 13.75 -12.87
CA ARG A 215 -1.61 14.30 -14.19
C ARG A 215 -1.04 13.47 -15.33
N SER A 216 0.20 12.98 -15.19
CA SER A 216 0.82 12.10 -16.19
C SER A 216 0.08 10.77 -16.28
N LYS A 217 -0.26 10.14 -15.14
CA LYS A 217 -1.03 8.88 -15.15
C LYS A 217 -2.42 9.07 -15.76
N PHE A 218 -3.11 10.17 -15.42
CA PHE A 218 -4.40 10.50 -16.04
C PHE A 218 -4.30 10.58 -17.57
N ALA A 219 -3.31 11.32 -18.10
CA ALA A 219 -3.14 11.46 -19.55
C ALA A 219 -2.93 10.09 -20.23
N THR A 220 -2.12 9.21 -19.65
CA THR A 220 -1.91 7.85 -20.18
C THR A 220 -3.17 6.99 -20.12
N PHE A 221 -3.97 7.11 -19.06
CA PHE A 221 -5.22 6.35 -18.94
C PHE A 221 -6.30 6.86 -19.90
N ALA A 222 -6.36 8.17 -20.10
CA ALA A 222 -7.26 8.83 -21.04
C ALA A 222 -7.04 8.37 -22.50
N GLU A 223 -5.81 7.99 -22.87
CA GLU A 223 -5.47 7.43 -24.18
C GLU A 223 -5.94 5.99 -24.38
N ARG A 224 -6.51 5.35 -23.34
CA ARG A 224 -6.95 3.94 -23.34
C ARG A 224 -8.43 3.82 -22.96
N PRO A 225 -9.35 4.36 -23.78
CA PRO A 225 -10.79 4.40 -23.49
C PRO A 225 -11.46 3.02 -23.53
N GLU A 226 -10.78 1.98 -24.03
CA GLU A 226 -11.26 0.59 -24.00
C GLU A 226 -11.11 -0.08 -22.62
N ARG A 227 -10.41 0.56 -21.69
CA ARG A 227 -10.16 0.08 -20.33
C ARG A 227 -11.01 0.84 -19.33
N GLN A 228 -11.13 0.28 -18.13
CA GLN A 228 -11.81 0.91 -17.01
C GLN A 228 -10.80 1.30 -15.93
N HIS A 229 -10.85 2.54 -15.46
CA HIS A 229 -9.84 3.13 -14.58
C HIS A 229 -10.40 3.42 -13.19
N LEU A 230 -9.85 2.74 -12.19
CA LEU A 230 -10.20 2.88 -10.77
C LEU A 230 -9.10 3.63 -10.02
N TRP A 231 -9.43 4.80 -9.47
CA TRP A 231 -8.49 5.58 -8.66
C TRP A 231 -8.81 5.42 -7.17
N ILE A 232 -7.86 4.88 -6.43
CA ILE A 232 -7.98 4.60 -5.00
C ILE A 232 -7.12 5.60 -4.25
N PHE A 233 -7.74 6.37 -3.35
CA PHE A 233 -7.08 7.42 -2.61
C PHE A 233 -6.85 7.04 -1.16
N GLU A 234 -5.86 7.65 -0.52
CA GLU A 234 -5.67 7.54 0.92
C GLU A 234 -6.93 7.96 1.69
N ASN A 235 -7.47 9.12 1.33
CA ASN A 235 -8.65 9.69 1.96
C ASN A 235 -9.46 10.54 0.95
N ARG A 236 -10.64 11.00 1.39
CA ARG A 236 -11.56 11.80 0.56
C ARG A 236 -10.97 13.16 0.16
N GLN A 237 -10.21 13.81 1.05
CA GLN A 237 -9.62 15.11 0.76
C GLN A 237 -8.63 14.98 -0.40
N THR A 238 -7.70 14.01 -0.34
CA THR A 238 -6.76 13.71 -1.43
C THR A 238 -7.48 13.41 -2.74
N ALA A 239 -8.60 12.68 -2.71
CA ALA A 239 -9.41 12.39 -3.89
C ALA A 239 -9.92 13.67 -4.57
N PHE A 240 -10.66 14.49 -3.82
CA PHE A 240 -11.31 15.67 -4.39
C PHE A 240 -10.31 16.80 -4.72
N GLU A 241 -9.21 16.92 -3.98
CA GLU A 241 -8.10 17.82 -4.36
C GLU A 241 -7.45 17.38 -5.68
N THR A 242 -7.23 16.08 -5.87
CA THR A 242 -6.67 15.55 -7.14
C THR A 242 -7.64 15.79 -8.30
N LEU A 243 -8.93 15.54 -8.11
CA LEU A 243 -9.95 15.80 -9.14
C LEU A 243 -10.04 17.29 -9.51
N ASN A 244 -9.97 18.20 -8.53
CA ASN A 244 -9.91 19.64 -8.81
C ASN A 244 -8.71 20.01 -9.67
N ARG A 245 -7.53 19.49 -9.33
CA ARG A 245 -6.30 19.78 -10.08
C ARG A 245 -6.38 19.27 -11.51
N LEU A 246 -6.93 18.08 -11.74
CA LEU A 246 -7.15 17.56 -13.09
C LEU A 246 -8.20 18.40 -13.82
N HIS A 247 -9.28 18.78 -13.15
CA HIS A 247 -10.35 19.62 -13.71
C HIS A 247 -9.87 20.99 -14.20
N GLU A 248 -8.99 21.61 -13.42
CA GLU A 248 -8.46 22.95 -13.68
C GLU A 248 -7.26 22.94 -14.66
N ALA A 249 -6.68 21.77 -14.91
CA ALA A 249 -5.53 21.63 -15.80
C ALA A 249 -5.95 21.78 -17.27
N SER A 250 -5.35 22.75 -17.97
CA SER A 250 -5.73 23.12 -19.34
C SER A 250 -5.22 22.17 -20.43
N ASP A 251 -4.31 21.26 -20.09
CA ASP A 251 -3.58 20.37 -21.02
C ASP A 251 -3.99 18.90 -20.90
N VAL A 252 -4.87 18.57 -19.96
CA VAL A 252 -5.53 17.27 -19.88
C VAL A 252 -7.02 17.47 -20.08
N ASP A 253 -7.65 16.52 -20.74
CA ASP A 253 -9.07 16.60 -21.03
C ASP A 253 -9.89 16.00 -19.87
N CYS A 254 -9.91 16.74 -18.76
CA CYS A 254 -10.66 16.39 -17.55
C CYS A 254 -11.61 17.54 -17.21
N ARG A 255 -12.90 17.35 -17.51
CA ARG A 255 -14.00 18.25 -17.14
C ARG A 255 -15.02 17.43 -16.40
N ILE A 256 -15.12 17.69 -15.10
CA ILE A 256 -16.00 16.93 -14.20
C ILE A 256 -17.23 17.78 -13.89
N ALA A 257 -18.41 17.17 -14.02
CA ALA A 257 -19.67 17.79 -13.66
C ALA A 257 -19.66 18.24 -12.20
N ASN A 258 -20.08 19.50 -11.96
CA ASN A 258 -20.12 20.11 -10.62
C ASN A 258 -18.75 20.23 -9.91
N ALA A 259 -17.65 20.14 -10.66
CA ALA A 259 -16.34 20.60 -10.22
C ALA A 259 -16.15 22.10 -10.59
N PRO A 260 -15.25 22.84 -9.92
CA PRO A 260 -14.41 22.40 -8.80
C PRO A 260 -15.21 22.15 -7.51
N PHE A 261 -14.61 21.36 -6.62
CA PHE A 261 -15.11 20.99 -5.29
C PHE A 261 -14.59 22.00 -4.26
N ASP A 262 -15.45 22.93 -3.80
CA ASP A 262 -15.05 24.06 -2.93
C ASP A 262 -14.54 23.64 -1.54
N THR A 263 -14.94 22.46 -1.04
CA THR A 263 -14.48 21.91 0.24
C THR A 263 -14.24 20.40 0.08
N PRO A 264 -13.09 19.99 -0.46
CA PRO A 264 -12.77 18.61 -0.86
C PRO A 264 -13.13 17.56 0.20
N GLU A 265 -12.83 17.83 1.46
CA GLU A 265 -13.10 16.93 2.58
C GLU A 265 -14.60 16.75 2.86
N ASN A 266 -15.50 17.64 2.43
CA ASN A 266 -16.93 17.50 2.71
C ASN A 266 -17.64 16.58 1.71
N TYR A 267 -17.03 16.27 0.59
CA TYR A 267 -17.63 15.40 -0.42
C TYR A 267 -17.42 13.92 -0.04
N SER A 268 -18.44 13.10 -0.32
CA SER A 268 -18.34 11.65 -0.19
C SER A 268 -17.89 11.04 -1.52
N ILE A 269 -17.16 9.93 -1.46
CA ILE A 269 -16.79 9.14 -2.64
C ILE A 269 -18.00 8.77 -3.51
N GLN A 270 -19.18 8.56 -2.92
CA GLN A 270 -20.42 8.32 -3.65
C GLN A 270 -20.84 9.53 -4.49
N VAL A 271 -20.71 10.75 -3.95
CA VAL A 271 -20.99 11.98 -4.70
C VAL A 271 -19.98 12.16 -5.83
N GLY A 272 -18.69 11.92 -5.58
CA GLY A 272 -17.65 11.99 -6.62
C GLY A 272 -17.92 11.03 -7.77
N ASN A 273 -18.22 9.76 -7.47
CA ASN A 273 -18.58 8.78 -8.50
C ASN A 273 -19.83 9.18 -9.30
N ARG A 274 -20.87 9.72 -8.64
CA ARG A 274 -22.07 10.22 -9.33
C ARG A 274 -21.73 11.36 -10.31
N TYR A 275 -20.81 12.25 -9.96
CA TYR A 275 -20.39 13.34 -10.85
C TYR A 275 -19.51 12.85 -11.99
N LEU A 276 -18.66 11.85 -11.76
CA LEU A 276 -17.95 11.16 -12.84
C LEU A 276 -18.92 10.49 -13.82
N ASP A 277 -19.91 9.75 -13.32
CA ASP A 277 -20.96 9.14 -14.15
C ASP A 277 -21.69 10.19 -15.01
N GLN A 278 -22.03 11.35 -14.43
CA GLN A 278 -22.63 12.47 -15.18
C GLN A 278 -21.68 12.97 -16.28
N SER A 279 -20.39 13.10 -15.96
CA SER A 279 -19.35 13.59 -16.86
C SER A 279 -19.10 12.68 -18.06
N HIS A 280 -19.43 11.39 -17.96
CA HIS A 280 -19.34 10.45 -19.08
C HIS A 280 -20.58 10.45 -19.98
N THR A 281 -21.69 11.00 -19.51
CA THR A 281 -22.98 10.99 -20.23
C THR A 281 -23.33 12.31 -20.90
N ASP A 282 -22.86 13.42 -20.34
CA ASP A 282 -23.15 14.76 -20.81
C ASP A 282 -22.00 15.26 -21.70
N ALA A 283 -22.34 15.69 -22.92
CA ALA A 283 -21.38 16.09 -23.95
C ALA A 283 -20.59 17.38 -23.59
N ASP A 284 -21.06 18.16 -22.62
CA ASP A 284 -20.35 19.35 -22.13
C ASP A 284 -19.17 19.01 -21.20
N TYR A 285 -19.09 17.75 -20.74
CA TYR A 285 -18.06 17.24 -19.84
C TYR A 285 -17.28 16.09 -20.50
N HIS A 286 -16.06 15.84 -20.03
CA HIS A 286 -15.21 14.79 -20.58
C HIS A 286 -14.12 14.40 -19.58
N CYS A 287 -14.08 13.14 -19.14
CA CYS A 287 -13.11 12.65 -18.16
C CYS A 287 -12.78 11.15 -18.38
N PRO A 288 -12.07 10.80 -19.47
CA PRO A 288 -11.87 9.41 -19.89
C PRO A 288 -10.84 8.63 -19.08
N GLY A 289 -9.94 9.30 -18.34
CA GLY A 289 -8.90 8.64 -17.53
C GLY A 289 -9.35 8.18 -16.14
N ILE A 290 -10.63 8.39 -15.79
CA ILE A 290 -11.20 8.04 -14.47
C ILE A 290 -12.64 7.55 -14.65
N ASP A 291 -12.88 6.26 -14.43
CA ASP A 291 -14.23 5.68 -14.42
C ASP A 291 -14.81 5.66 -13.01
N ARG A 292 -13.98 5.32 -12.02
CA ARG A 292 -14.40 5.20 -10.62
C ARG A 292 -13.33 5.71 -9.68
N ILE A 293 -13.78 6.19 -8.52
CA ILE A 293 -12.90 6.56 -7.40
C ILE A 293 -13.29 5.83 -6.12
N ASP A 294 -12.33 5.59 -5.24
CA ASP A 294 -12.59 5.20 -3.85
C ASP A 294 -11.51 5.66 -2.89
N THR A 295 -11.66 5.33 -1.61
CA THR A 295 -10.57 5.38 -0.64
C THR A 295 -10.11 3.97 -0.28
N ILE A 296 -8.85 3.81 0.12
CA ILE A 296 -8.32 2.52 0.59
C ILE A 296 -9.18 1.95 1.72
N THR A 297 -9.57 2.80 2.68
CA THR A 297 -10.45 2.40 3.80
C THR A 297 -11.87 2.06 3.35
N GLY A 298 -12.43 2.81 2.39
CA GLY A 298 -13.76 2.57 1.85
C GLY A 298 -13.83 1.26 1.08
N TRP A 299 -12.85 1.02 0.20
CA TRP A 299 -12.68 -0.21 -0.56
C TRP A 299 -12.51 -1.41 0.38
N TYR A 300 -11.56 -1.36 1.31
CA TYR A 300 -11.37 -2.41 2.31
C TYR A 300 -12.66 -2.70 3.11
N GLY A 301 -13.32 -1.66 3.62
CA GLY A 301 -14.49 -1.81 4.49
C GLY A 301 -15.68 -2.50 3.81
N ARG A 302 -15.89 -2.27 2.52
CA ARG A 302 -16.98 -2.94 1.77
C ARG A 302 -16.70 -4.41 1.48
N HIS A 303 -15.44 -4.78 1.31
CA HIS A 303 -15.07 -6.14 0.92
C HIS A 303 -14.69 -7.04 2.10
N TYR A 304 -14.15 -6.49 3.18
CA TYR A 304 -13.66 -7.26 4.32
C TYR A 304 -14.45 -7.00 5.60
N ASP A 305 -14.70 -5.75 5.99
CA ASP A 305 -15.46 -5.47 7.21
C ASP A 305 -16.95 -5.82 7.06
N ALA A 306 -17.57 -5.49 5.92
CA ALA A 306 -18.97 -5.82 5.66
C ALA A 306 -19.17 -7.33 5.45
N ALA A 307 -18.26 -8.01 4.73
CA ALA A 307 -18.31 -9.46 4.55
C ALA A 307 -18.13 -10.22 5.88
N ALA A 308 -17.24 -9.75 6.76
CA ALA A 308 -17.07 -10.30 8.10
C ALA A 308 -18.32 -10.13 8.97
N ARG A 309 -19.01 -8.98 8.88
CA ARG A 309 -20.29 -8.75 9.58
C ARG A 309 -21.40 -9.68 9.09
N THR A 310 -21.48 -9.95 7.79
CA THR A 310 -22.48 -10.87 7.23
C THR A 310 -22.24 -12.33 7.65
N ARG A 311 -20.97 -12.75 7.77
CA ARG A 311 -20.61 -14.09 8.30
C ARG A 311 -20.93 -14.24 9.79
N LEU A 312 -20.71 -13.21 10.60
CA LEU A 312 -21.07 -13.20 12.02
C LEU A 312 -22.59 -13.16 12.27
N ALA A 313 -23.37 -12.64 11.31
CA ALA A 313 -24.84 -12.60 11.40
C ALA A 313 -25.52 -13.91 10.97
N THR A 314 -24.77 -14.87 10.41
CA THR A 314 -25.30 -16.19 10.04
C THR A 314 -24.94 -17.18 11.16
N PRO A 315 -25.88 -17.60 12.02
CA PRO A 315 -25.56 -18.58 13.06
C PRO A 315 -25.09 -19.88 12.41
N PRO A 316 -24.10 -20.58 13.00
CA PRO A 316 -23.64 -21.83 12.45
C PRO A 316 -24.82 -22.80 12.35
N ALA A 317 -25.00 -23.38 11.16
CA ALA A 317 -25.99 -24.44 10.97
C ALA A 317 -25.64 -25.58 11.92
N THR A 318 -26.41 -25.70 13.00
CA THR A 318 -26.39 -26.87 13.89
C THR A 318 -26.89 -28.05 13.08
N THR A 319 -25.97 -28.79 12.47
CA THR A 319 -26.22 -30.17 12.04
C THR A 319 -26.26 -31.01 13.30
N HIS A 320 -27.47 -31.29 13.79
CA HIS A 320 -27.70 -32.38 14.74
C HIS A 320 -27.56 -33.70 13.98
N SER A 321 -26.69 -34.56 14.52
CA SER A 321 -26.39 -35.92 14.09
C SER A 321 -27.59 -36.85 14.16
#